data_AF-S7WGL1-F1
#
_entry.id   AF-S7WGL1-F1
#
_cell.length_a   1.000
_cell.length_b   1.000
_cell.length_c   1.000
_cell.angle_alpha   90.00
_cell.angle_beta   90.00
_cell.angle_gamma   90.00
#
_symmetry.space_group_name_H-M   'P 1'
#
loop_
_entity.id
_entity.type
_entity.pdbx_description
1 polymer ?
#
loop_
_entity_poly.entity_id
_entity_poly.type
_entity_poly.pdbx_seq_one_letter_code
_entity_poly.pdbx_strand_id
1 'polypeptide(L)'
;MQVPDFSFREVFYNDAYDPKFMDWHKLHSHTERGNIPAEWGYWVHTFHNFLNPEEYGESHPEYFSFYEGKRHPGMVPSWDGKSVQPESQLCLTNPDVLEIVCENLQKAIDNKPEALYWSVSQNDNVNYCQCEHCAALDAKFAAFAPEEKMYATHGGQYPALGMGSMLSFVNKVAERFPDKIISTLAYQYTRVPPKDIVPRENVNIMLCSIESTRNEPMETGDPDFSNDLKGWGQITDNILIWDYNIQFANLLAPFPNLRTLQPNISFLRDNNVSAVFAQGNIQSGGESAEIRAYLLSKLLWNPDLNADQEMDGFFNAYYGKAAPFVKEYIDLLHDNNQGFTGRKMSIFGSPKQEKDSFLNPELLAKYNVLFDKAEKAVRKHPEQLSRVKSARLPVSFAMLEITKEQNGNNWETYLDGDQQKVKLPEEVSKLLYDFYYQCMDTEVSRLSEWHTTPKEYLEGYQLSIVNY
;
A
#
# COMPACT_ATOMS: atom_id res chain seq x y z
N MET A 1 -32.88 5.19 5.52
CA MET A 1 -31.77 4.51 4.84
C MET A 1 -30.49 5.08 5.42
N GLN A 2 -29.55 4.24 5.87
CA GLN A 2 -28.26 4.71 6.35
C GLN A 2 -27.41 5.13 5.14
N VAL A 3 -26.83 6.32 5.20
CA VAL A 3 -25.87 6.84 4.22
C VAL A 3 -24.47 6.44 4.72
N PRO A 4 -23.61 5.86 3.88
CA PRO A 4 -22.24 5.54 4.28
C PRO A 4 -21.41 6.82 4.50
N ASP A 5 -20.44 6.76 5.41
CA ASP A 5 -19.57 7.92 5.71
C ASP A 5 -18.63 8.29 4.54
N PHE A 6 -18.29 7.32 3.68
CA PHE A 6 -17.48 7.54 2.48
C PHE A 6 -18.28 7.22 1.23
N SER A 7 -18.21 8.09 0.21
CA SER A 7 -18.89 7.93 -1.07
C SER A 7 -18.31 6.79 -1.90
N PHE A 8 -16.98 6.73 -2.03
CA PHE A 8 -16.24 5.64 -2.66
C PHE A 8 -15.47 4.83 -1.60
N ARG A 9 -15.61 3.51 -1.67
CA ARG A 9 -15.08 2.56 -0.67
C ARG A 9 -14.52 1.36 -1.39
N GLU A 10 -13.21 1.30 -1.54
CA GLU A 10 -12.56 0.15 -2.13
C GLU A 10 -11.67 -0.55 -1.11
N VAL A 11 -11.96 -1.82 -0.88
CA VAL A 11 -11.17 -2.72 -0.05
C VAL A 11 -10.40 -3.62 -1.01
N PHE A 12 -9.14 -3.30 -1.26
CA PHE A 12 -8.35 -3.91 -2.32
C PHE A 12 -7.67 -5.20 -1.83
N TYR A 13 -8.51 -6.18 -1.48
CA TYR A 13 -8.11 -7.51 -1.02
C TYR A 13 -8.71 -8.58 -1.92
N ASN A 14 -7.95 -9.64 -2.21
CA ASN A 14 -8.46 -10.80 -2.92
C ASN A 14 -9.70 -11.39 -2.22
N ASP A 15 -9.68 -11.44 -0.89
CA ASP A 15 -10.77 -11.92 -0.04
C ASP A 15 -12.06 -11.08 -0.11
N ALA A 16 -11.98 -9.86 -0.64
CA ALA A 16 -13.15 -9.00 -0.81
C ALA A 16 -13.82 -9.14 -2.19
N TYR A 17 -13.16 -9.76 -3.19
CA TYR A 17 -13.62 -9.71 -4.59
C TYR A 17 -14.73 -10.69 -4.97
N ASP A 18 -15.28 -11.44 -4.00
CA ASP A 18 -16.52 -12.18 -4.25
C ASP A 18 -17.66 -11.17 -4.57
N PRO A 19 -18.37 -11.31 -5.70
CA PRO A 19 -19.40 -10.35 -6.09
C PRO A 19 -20.51 -10.17 -5.05
N LYS A 20 -20.88 -11.23 -4.32
CA LYS A 20 -21.92 -11.14 -3.29
C LYS A 20 -21.40 -10.42 -2.05
N PHE A 21 -20.13 -10.66 -1.69
CA PHE A 21 -19.48 -9.92 -0.62
C PHE A 21 -19.41 -8.43 -0.95
N MET A 22 -18.94 -8.07 -2.15
CA MET A 22 -18.86 -6.67 -2.57
C MET A 22 -20.24 -6.01 -2.62
N ASP A 23 -21.27 -6.67 -3.19
CA ASP A 23 -22.64 -6.15 -3.23
C ASP A 23 -23.22 -5.96 -1.81
N TRP A 24 -23.05 -6.97 -0.95
CA TRP A 24 -23.52 -6.92 0.45
C TRP A 24 -22.91 -5.75 1.23
N HIS A 25 -21.61 -5.52 1.06
CA HIS A 25 -20.86 -4.44 1.69
C HIS A 25 -20.88 -3.12 0.90
N LYS A 26 -21.51 -3.12 -0.29
CA LYS A 26 -21.57 -2.00 -1.23
C LYS A 26 -20.17 -1.45 -1.53
N LEU A 27 -19.21 -2.32 -1.81
CA LEU A 27 -17.86 -1.91 -2.16
C LEU A 27 -17.80 -1.39 -3.59
N HIS A 28 -16.80 -0.59 -3.88
CA HIS A 28 -16.49 -0.07 -5.21
C HIS A 28 -15.18 -0.72 -5.70
N SER A 29 -14.90 -0.53 -6.99
CA SER A 29 -13.66 -1.00 -7.61
C SER A 29 -13.21 -0.04 -8.70
N HIS A 30 -11.94 0.36 -8.69
CA HIS A 30 -11.35 1.09 -9.81
C HIS A 30 -10.94 0.17 -11.00
N THR A 31 -10.77 -1.15 -10.79
CA THR A 31 -10.38 -2.11 -11.86
C THR A 31 -11.41 -3.21 -12.15
N GLU A 32 -12.70 -2.87 -12.18
CA GLU A 32 -13.79 -3.79 -12.58
C GLU A 32 -13.88 -5.12 -11.80
N ARG A 33 -13.49 -5.13 -10.52
CA ARG A 33 -13.47 -6.33 -9.67
C ARG A 33 -14.85 -6.68 -9.14
N GLY A 34 -15.07 -7.96 -8.86
CA GLY A 34 -16.33 -8.47 -8.31
C GLY A 34 -17.56 -8.19 -9.18
N ASN A 35 -17.38 -8.07 -10.51
CA ASN A 35 -18.41 -7.68 -11.48
C ASN A 35 -19.01 -6.27 -11.29
N ILE A 36 -18.31 -5.38 -10.58
CA ILE A 36 -18.71 -3.98 -10.41
C ILE A 36 -18.02 -3.16 -11.50
N PRO A 37 -18.76 -2.42 -12.35
CA PRO A 37 -18.15 -1.54 -13.35
C PRO A 37 -17.21 -0.51 -12.71
N ALA A 38 -16.08 -0.23 -13.35
CA ALA A 38 -15.15 0.77 -12.86
C ALA A 38 -15.65 2.18 -13.21
N GLU A 39 -15.83 3.00 -12.17
CA GLU A 39 -16.11 4.44 -12.29
C GLU A 39 -14.87 5.24 -12.75
N TRP A 40 -13.71 4.58 -12.85
CA TRP A 40 -12.41 5.15 -13.17
C TRP A 40 -11.98 4.86 -14.62
N GLY A 41 -11.42 5.86 -15.26
CA GLY A 41 -10.73 5.77 -16.55
C GLY A 41 -9.28 5.37 -16.35
N TYR A 42 -8.42 6.33 -16.04
CA TYR A 42 -7.05 6.08 -15.61
C TYR A 42 -6.88 6.25 -14.10
N TRP A 43 -6.04 5.40 -13.51
CA TRP A 43 -5.75 5.34 -12.08
C TRP A 43 -4.26 5.59 -11.82
N VAL A 44 -3.95 6.74 -11.18
CA VAL A 44 -2.63 7.21 -10.72
C VAL A 44 -1.46 7.10 -11.71
N HIS A 45 -0.37 7.81 -11.43
CA HIS A 45 0.86 7.76 -12.24
C HIS A 45 0.66 7.93 -13.76
N THR A 46 -0.26 8.81 -14.17
CA THR A 46 -0.80 8.81 -15.54
C THR A 46 -0.12 9.75 -16.53
N PHE A 47 0.82 10.61 -16.11
CA PHE A 47 1.45 11.56 -17.03
C PHE A 47 2.03 10.90 -18.29
N HIS A 48 2.67 9.73 -18.17
CA HIS A 48 3.19 8.99 -19.31
C HIS A 48 2.13 8.40 -20.25
N ASN A 49 0.90 8.18 -19.77
CA ASN A 49 -0.22 7.77 -20.62
C ASN A 49 -0.64 8.90 -21.57
N PHE A 50 -0.47 10.16 -21.13
CA PHE A 50 -0.85 11.33 -21.92
C PHE A 50 0.32 11.90 -22.74
N LEU A 51 1.55 11.77 -22.26
CA LEU A 51 2.75 12.28 -22.93
C LEU A 51 3.91 11.32 -22.64
N ASN A 52 4.13 10.37 -23.56
CA ASN A 52 5.10 9.31 -23.40
C ASN A 52 6.53 9.82 -23.73
N PRO A 53 7.52 9.67 -22.82
CA PRO A 53 8.93 9.97 -23.09
C PRO A 53 9.50 9.32 -24.35
N GLU A 54 9.09 8.10 -24.69
CA GLU A 54 9.57 7.40 -25.90
C GLU A 54 9.10 8.06 -27.20
N GLU A 55 7.96 8.77 -27.18
CA GLU A 55 7.39 9.43 -28.36
C GLU A 55 7.90 10.87 -28.52
N TYR A 56 7.99 11.61 -27.41
CA TYR A 56 8.27 13.04 -27.43
C TYR A 56 9.68 13.40 -26.96
N GLY A 57 10.41 12.47 -26.35
CA GLY A 57 11.60 12.81 -25.58
C GLY A 57 12.78 13.34 -26.38
N GLU A 58 12.98 12.83 -27.60
CA GLU A 58 14.05 13.27 -28.50
C GLU A 58 13.72 14.59 -29.19
N SER A 59 12.47 14.75 -29.66
CA SER A 59 12.02 15.90 -30.45
C SER A 59 11.61 17.10 -29.59
N HIS A 60 11.10 16.85 -28.38
CA HIS A 60 10.53 17.84 -27.46
C HIS A 60 11.00 17.64 -26.01
N PRO A 61 12.31 17.67 -25.74
CA PRO A 61 12.83 17.52 -24.38
C PRO A 61 12.30 18.58 -23.41
N GLU A 62 11.85 19.74 -23.90
CA GLU A 62 11.22 20.82 -23.12
C GLU A 62 9.87 20.46 -22.49
N TYR A 63 9.25 19.35 -22.91
CA TYR A 63 8.01 18.83 -22.31
C TYR A 63 8.26 18.13 -20.98
N PHE A 64 9.51 17.77 -20.68
CA PHE A 64 9.90 16.97 -19.52
C PHE A 64 10.63 17.80 -18.47
N SER A 65 10.80 17.24 -17.28
CA SER A 65 11.37 17.96 -16.14
C SER A 65 12.78 18.46 -16.41
N PHE A 66 13.06 19.67 -15.94
CA PHE A 66 14.40 20.23 -15.87
C PHE A 66 14.92 20.12 -14.44
N TYR A 67 16.02 19.43 -14.22
CA TYR A 67 16.76 19.42 -12.96
C TYR A 67 18.23 19.12 -13.26
N GLU A 68 19.12 19.38 -12.31
CA GLU A 68 20.57 19.19 -12.50
C GLU A 68 21.15 19.83 -13.78
N GLY A 69 20.55 20.94 -14.23
CA GLY A 69 21.01 21.69 -15.39
C GLY A 69 20.60 21.13 -16.77
N LYS A 70 19.76 20.09 -16.85
CA LYS A 70 19.30 19.52 -18.12
C LYS A 70 17.85 19.02 -18.07
N ARG A 71 17.29 18.68 -19.23
CA ARG A 71 15.99 18.01 -19.37
C ARG A 71 16.17 16.49 -19.26
N HIS A 72 15.19 15.82 -18.66
CA HIS A 72 15.23 14.37 -18.41
C HIS A 72 14.05 13.63 -19.07
N PRO A 73 14.07 13.48 -20.41
CA PRO A 73 12.99 12.85 -21.16
C PRO A 73 13.17 11.33 -21.32
N GLY A 74 13.91 10.67 -20.42
CA GLY A 74 14.27 9.27 -20.55
C GLY A 74 13.27 8.29 -19.96
N MET A 75 13.61 7.01 -20.12
CA MET A 75 13.03 5.87 -19.39
C MET A 75 14.13 5.24 -18.53
N VAL A 76 13.79 4.80 -17.32
CA VAL A 76 14.71 4.15 -16.37
C VAL A 76 14.12 2.84 -15.86
N PRO A 77 14.93 1.89 -15.38
CA PRO A 77 14.40 0.73 -14.67
C PRO A 77 13.52 1.16 -13.50
N SER A 78 12.37 0.49 -13.33
CA SER A 78 11.54 0.68 -12.15
C SER A 78 12.19 0.07 -10.91
N TRP A 79 11.67 0.41 -9.74
CA TRP A 79 12.16 -0.06 -8.45
C TRP A 79 12.05 -1.59 -8.30
N ASP A 80 11.21 -2.25 -9.11
CA ASP A 80 11.08 -3.72 -9.16
C ASP A 80 12.22 -4.44 -9.90
N GLY A 81 13.09 -3.69 -10.60
CA GLY A 81 14.22 -4.19 -11.38
C GLY A 81 13.88 -4.98 -12.65
N LYS A 82 12.60 -5.07 -13.03
CA LYS A 82 12.12 -5.86 -14.19
C LYS A 82 11.35 -5.03 -15.21
N SER A 83 10.70 -3.96 -14.77
CA SER A 83 9.96 -3.04 -15.63
C SER A 83 10.73 -1.73 -15.85
N VAL A 84 10.21 -0.90 -16.76
CA VAL A 84 10.73 0.45 -17.03
C VAL A 84 9.67 1.48 -16.72
N GLN A 85 10.10 2.67 -16.33
CA GLN A 85 9.25 3.79 -15.99
C GLN A 85 9.86 5.11 -16.52
N PRO A 86 9.05 6.18 -16.66
CA PRO A 86 9.57 7.50 -16.97
C PRO A 86 10.67 7.94 -16.00
N GLU A 87 11.74 8.52 -16.53
CA GLU A 87 12.85 9.07 -15.73
C GLU A 87 12.37 10.23 -14.84
N SER A 88 11.43 11.03 -15.34
CA SER A 88 11.00 12.27 -14.70
C SER A 88 9.52 12.60 -14.86
N GLN A 89 9.13 13.77 -14.36
CA GLN A 89 7.80 14.34 -14.52
C GLN A 89 7.69 15.20 -15.78
N LEU A 90 6.49 15.70 -16.09
CA LEU A 90 6.28 16.69 -17.15
C LEU A 90 6.63 18.12 -16.67
N CYS A 91 6.98 18.99 -17.60
CA CYS A 91 7.13 20.43 -17.36
C CYS A 91 5.74 21.10 -17.36
N LEU A 92 5.11 21.19 -16.19
CA LEU A 92 3.71 21.63 -16.02
C LEU A 92 3.45 23.11 -16.34
N THR A 93 4.51 23.90 -16.57
CA THR A 93 4.40 25.29 -17.03
C THR A 93 4.55 25.46 -18.53
N ASN A 94 4.85 24.39 -19.28
CA ASN A 94 4.90 24.44 -20.73
C ASN A 94 3.45 24.42 -21.29
N PRO A 95 3.02 25.43 -22.06
CA PRO A 95 1.65 25.48 -22.59
C PRO A 95 1.33 24.30 -23.51
N ASP A 96 2.28 23.81 -24.30
CA ASP A 96 2.04 22.70 -25.23
C ASP A 96 1.76 21.39 -24.48
N VAL A 97 2.39 21.20 -23.31
CA VAL A 97 2.11 20.05 -22.43
C VAL A 97 0.65 20.05 -21.96
N LEU A 98 0.09 21.23 -21.64
CA LEU A 98 -1.32 21.33 -21.25
C LEU A 98 -2.25 20.93 -22.40
N GLU A 99 -1.96 21.41 -23.62
CA GLU A 99 -2.76 21.07 -24.79
C GLU A 99 -2.70 19.57 -25.09
N ILE A 100 -1.50 18.99 -25.16
CA ILE A 100 -1.31 17.55 -25.43
C ILE A 100 -2.00 16.69 -24.38
N VAL A 101 -1.85 17.02 -23.09
CA VAL A 101 -2.50 16.27 -22.00
C VAL A 101 -4.02 16.34 -22.12
N CYS A 102 -4.59 17.52 -22.39
CA CYS A 102 -6.04 17.65 -22.56
C CYS A 102 -6.55 16.91 -23.81
N GLU A 103 -5.83 17.00 -24.93
CA GLU A 103 -6.19 16.27 -26.15
C GLU A 103 -6.18 14.75 -25.93
N ASN A 104 -5.15 14.22 -25.28
CA ASN A 104 -5.03 12.79 -25.02
C ASN A 104 -5.97 12.30 -23.91
N LEU A 105 -6.28 13.16 -22.93
CA LEU A 105 -7.36 12.90 -21.97
C LEU A 105 -8.73 12.84 -22.64
N GLN A 106 -9.05 13.77 -23.55
CA GLN A 106 -10.30 13.72 -24.31
C GLN A 106 -10.42 12.41 -25.10
N LYS A 107 -9.35 11.99 -25.79
CA LYS A 107 -9.34 10.70 -26.50
C LYS A 107 -9.57 9.52 -25.55
N ALA A 108 -9.00 9.55 -24.35
CA ALA A 108 -9.21 8.51 -23.36
C ALA A 108 -10.67 8.50 -22.86
N ILE A 109 -11.25 9.67 -22.60
CA ILE A 109 -12.66 9.84 -22.23
C ILE A 109 -13.57 9.33 -23.34
N ASP A 110 -13.29 9.64 -24.60
CA ASP A 110 -14.10 9.18 -25.74
C ASP A 110 -14.11 7.64 -25.85
N ASN A 111 -13.04 6.98 -25.42
CA ASN A 111 -12.96 5.51 -25.37
C ASN A 111 -13.67 4.90 -24.15
N LYS A 112 -13.92 5.68 -23.08
CA LYS A 112 -14.59 5.23 -21.86
C LYS A 112 -15.51 6.33 -21.29
N PRO A 113 -16.58 6.73 -22.01
CA PRO A 113 -17.35 7.93 -21.69
C PRO A 113 -18.13 7.84 -20.37
N GLU A 114 -18.39 6.63 -19.88
CA GLU A 114 -19.07 6.35 -18.62
C GLU A 114 -18.17 6.53 -17.38
N ALA A 115 -16.85 6.55 -17.55
CA ALA A 115 -15.94 6.80 -16.44
C ALA A 115 -16.04 8.26 -15.99
N LEU A 116 -16.30 8.43 -14.68
CA LEU A 116 -16.42 9.74 -14.05
C LEU A 116 -15.05 10.27 -13.63
N TYR A 117 -14.19 9.39 -13.09
CA TYR A 117 -12.90 9.77 -12.51
C TYR A 117 -11.75 9.52 -13.48
N TRP A 118 -10.87 10.52 -13.60
CA TRP A 118 -9.69 10.47 -14.46
C TRP A 118 -8.48 11.02 -13.73
N SER A 119 -7.48 10.17 -13.48
CA SER A 119 -6.24 10.62 -12.86
C SER A 119 -5.38 11.39 -13.86
N VAL A 120 -4.97 12.60 -13.49
CA VAL A 120 -3.96 13.43 -14.15
C VAL A 120 -2.90 13.75 -13.10
N SER A 121 -1.90 12.88 -13.01
CA SER A 121 -1.01 12.85 -11.85
C SER A 121 0.43 12.48 -12.23
N GLN A 122 1.35 12.92 -11.38
CA GLN A 122 2.78 12.62 -11.46
C GLN A 122 3.09 11.13 -11.67
N ASN A 123 4.09 10.82 -12.49
CA ASN A 123 4.72 9.50 -12.59
C ASN A 123 5.30 9.07 -11.22
N ASP A 124 5.54 7.77 -11.02
CA ASP A 124 5.97 7.20 -9.73
C ASP A 124 7.46 7.44 -9.43
N ASN A 125 7.84 8.71 -9.31
CA ASN A 125 9.17 9.17 -8.91
C ASN A 125 9.11 10.62 -8.37
N VAL A 126 10.21 11.05 -7.74
CA VAL A 126 10.36 12.39 -7.16
C VAL A 126 11.15 13.35 -8.05
N ASN A 127 11.35 13.03 -9.33
CA ASN A 127 12.17 13.79 -10.26
C ASN A 127 11.33 14.87 -10.96
N TYR A 128 10.86 15.85 -10.16
CA TYR A 128 9.98 16.93 -10.61
C TYR A 128 10.72 18.05 -11.35
N CYS A 129 9.96 18.88 -12.08
CA CYS A 129 10.52 19.96 -12.87
C CYS A 129 10.92 21.15 -11.99
N GLN A 130 12.20 21.53 -12.06
CA GLN A 130 12.81 22.67 -11.37
C GLN A 130 13.17 23.80 -12.34
N CYS A 131 12.52 23.87 -13.50
CA CYS A 131 12.69 25.02 -14.40
C CYS A 131 12.21 26.31 -13.71
N GLU A 132 12.71 27.47 -14.16
CA GLU A 132 12.40 28.78 -13.56
C GLU A 132 10.90 28.99 -13.29
N HIS A 133 10.05 28.61 -14.23
CA HIS A 133 8.61 28.80 -14.12
C HIS A 133 7.94 27.83 -13.13
N CYS A 134 8.30 26.54 -13.14
CA CYS A 134 7.77 25.56 -12.19
C CYS A 134 8.21 25.93 -10.77
N ALA A 135 9.51 26.19 -10.59
CA ALA A 135 10.07 26.61 -9.31
C ALA A 135 9.43 27.90 -8.77
N ALA A 136 9.12 28.86 -9.64
CA ALA A 136 8.43 30.09 -9.23
C ALA A 136 7.00 29.83 -8.73
N LEU A 137 6.24 28.92 -9.36
CA LEU A 137 4.91 28.54 -8.88
C LEU A 137 4.98 27.80 -7.55
N ASP A 138 5.89 26.85 -7.44
CA ASP A 138 6.07 26.06 -6.23
C ASP A 138 6.52 26.94 -5.06
N ALA A 139 7.47 27.85 -5.25
CA ALA A 139 7.88 28.81 -4.24
C ALA A 139 6.74 29.78 -3.86
N LYS A 140 5.95 30.25 -4.84
CA LYS A 140 4.83 31.16 -4.60
C LYS A 140 3.77 30.52 -3.69
N PHE A 141 3.44 29.26 -3.94
CA PHE A 141 2.34 28.56 -3.27
C PHE A 141 2.79 27.63 -2.13
N ALA A 142 4.09 27.57 -1.82
CA ALA A 142 4.60 26.81 -0.69
C ALA A 142 4.04 27.34 0.64
N ALA A 143 3.48 26.44 1.45
CA ALA A 143 2.98 26.73 2.79
C ALA A 143 4.08 26.70 3.88
N PHE A 144 5.30 26.30 3.50
CA PHE A 144 6.46 26.08 4.36
C PHE A 144 7.75 26.35 3.54
N ALA A 145 8.90 26.54 4.19
CA ALA A 145 10.16 26.62 3.47
C ALA A 145 10.62 25.20 3.06
N PRO A 146 11.16 24.97 1.85
CA PRO A 146 11.43 23.61 1.34
C PRO A 146 12.23 22.71 2.28
N GLU A 147 13.19 23.27 2.99
CA GLU A 147 14.03 22.60 3.98
C GLU A 147 13.30 22.15 5.26
N GLU A 148 12.09 22.68 5.52
CA GLU A 148 11.30 22.40 6.71
C GLU A 148 10.47 21.12 6.58
N LYS A 149 10.20 20.64 5.35
CA LYS A 149 9.48 19.38 5.12
C LYS A 149 10.21 18.52 4.10
N MET A 150 11.08 17.66 4.64
CA MET A 150 11.76 16.60 3.91
C MET A 150 11.09 15.27 4.24
N TYR A 151 10.60 14.59 3.22
CA TYR A 151 10.06 13.24 3.34
C TYR A 151 11.07 12.22 2.84
N ALA A 152 10.84 10.97 3.20
CA ALA A 152 11.67 9.86 2.78
C ALA A 152 10.82 8.62 2.51
N THR A 153 10.97 8.10 1.29
CA THR A 153 10.48 6.79 0.86
C THR A 153 11.59 6.11 0.06
N HIS A 154 11.64 4.78 0.08
CA HIS A 154 12.56 3.99 -0.77
C HIS A 154 14.05 4.40 -0.71
N GLY A 155 14.52 4.92 0.43
CA GLY A 155 15.92 5.25 0.67
C GLY A 155 16.40 6.62 0.17
N GLY A 156 15.52 7.43 -0.44
CA GLY A 156 15.81 8.80 -0.85
C GLY A 156 15.08 9.83 0.02
N GLN A 157 15.69 11.00 0.22
CA GLN A 157 15.04 12.18 0.81
C GLN A 157 14.65 13.16 -0.29
N TYR A 158 13.48 13.77 -0.16
CA TYR A 158 12.98 14.76 -1.11
C TYR A 158 12.18 15.86 -0.38
N PRO A 159 12.25 17.12 -0.85
CA PRO A 159 11.41 18.18 -0.33
C PRO A 159 9.97 17.96 -0.78
N ALA A 160 9.01 18.30 0.07
CA ALA A 160 7.58 18.25 -0.25
C ALA A 160 7.12 19.41 -1.17
N LEU A 161 7.97 19.80 -2.13
CA LEU A 161 7.82 20.99 -2.95
C LEU A 161 7.48 20.62 -4.40
N GLY A 162 6.21 20.80 -4.77
CA GLY A 162 5.73 20.57 -6.15
C GLY A 162 4.22 20.73 -6.33
N MET A 163 3.47 20.88 -5.24
CA MET A 163 2.01 20.99 -5.32
C MET A 163 1.55 22.33 -5.94
N GLY A 164 2.38 23.38 -5.91
CA GLY A 164 2.03 24.67 -6.52
C GLY A 164 1.89 24.58 -8.03
N SER A 165 2.88 23.96 -8.69
CA SER A 165 2.88 23.70 -10.13
C SER A 165 1.87 22.61 -10.50
N MET A 166 1.77 21.53 -9.72
CA MET A 166 0.78 20.45 -9.92
C MET A 166 -0.65 20.97 -9.91
N LEU A 167 -1.06 21.65 -8.84
CA LEU A 167 -2.45 22.11 -8.69
C LEU A 167 -2.79 23.21 -9.70
N SER A 168 -1.83 24.08 -10.03
CA SER A 168 -2.00 25.07 -11.09
C SER A 168 -2.27 24.44 -12.45
N PHE A 169 -1.66 23.30 -12.75
CA PHE A 169 -1.85 22.57 -14.00
C PHE A 169 -3.18 21.80 -13.99
N VAL A 170 -3.43 21.02 -12.94
CA VAL A 170 -4.63 20.18 -12.80
C VAL A 170 -5.89 21.03 -12.79
N ASN A 171 -5.89 22.20 -12.15
CA ASN A 171 -7.04 23.11 -12.19
C ASN A 171 -7.38 23.55 -13.63
N LYS A 172 -6.38 23.81 -14.48
CA LYS A 172 -6.61 24.16 -15.90
C LYS A 172 -7.12 22.98 -16.71
N VAL A 173 -6.69 21.76 -16.39
CA VAL A 173 -7.23 20.54 -17.00
C VAL A 173 -8.71 20.39 -16.59
N ALA A 174 -9.00 20.47 -15.29
CA ALA A 174 -10.35 20.31 -14.75
C ALA A 174 -11.36 21.32 -15.30
N GLU A 175 -10.95 22.56 -15.55
CA GLU A 175 -11.76 23.59 -16.21
C GLU A 175 -12.23 23.20 -17.63
N ARG A 176 -11.49 22.33 -18.33
CA ARG A 176 -11.85 21.85 -19.68
C ARG A 176 -12.77 20.64 -19.68
N PHE A 177 -12.85 19.92 -18.56
CA PHE A 177 -13.66 18.71 -18.39
C PHE A 177 -14.62 18.84 -17.20
N PRO A 178 -15.55 19.84 -17.20
CA PRO A 178 -16.41 20.13 -16.06
C PRO A 178 -17.42 19.01 -15.72
N ASP A 179 -17.64 18.05 -16.62
CA ASP A 179 -18.49 16.88 -16.41
C ASP A 179 -17.73 15.66 -15.85
N LYS A 180 -16.40 15.76 -15.68
CA LYS A 180 -15.53 14.72 -15.12
C LYS A 180 -14.91 15.17 -13.81
N ILE A 181 -14.49 14.20 -13.01
CA ILE A 181 -13.66 14.43 -11.82
C ILE A 181 -12.21 14.17 -12.20
N ILE A 182 -11.38 15.21 -12.14
CA ILE A 182 -9.95 15.11 -12.39
C ILE A 182 -9.25 14.83 -11.07
N SER A 183 -8.75 13.60 -10.91
CA SER A 183 -7.97 13.21 -9.74
C SER A 183 -6.50 13.58 -9.92
N THR A 184 -5.85 14.06 -8.86
CA THR A 184 -4.39 14.21 -8.84
C THR A 184 -3.81 13.74 -7.51
N LEU A 185 -2.52 13.44 -7.51
CA LEU A 185 -1.84 12.90 -6.33
C LEU A 185 -1.37 14.04 -5.42
N ALA A 186 -1.68 13.93 -4.13
CA ALA A 186 -0.89 14.51 -3.05
C ALA A 186 0.02 13.40 -2.50
N TYR A 187 1.15 13.19 -3.19
CA TYR A 187 2.06 12.07 -2.98
C TYR A 187 3.51 12.52 -3.05
N GLN A 188 4.33 12.07 -2.11
CA GLN A 188 5.75 12.42 -2.05
C GLN A 188 5.99 13.94 -2.13
N TYR A 189 6.64 14.42 -3.19
CA TYR A 189 6.99 15.84 -3.38
C TYR A 189 5.77 16.76 -3.55
N THR A 190 4.56 16.22 -3.79
CA THR A 190 3.31 16.99 -3.88
C THR A 190 2.39 16.79 -2.67
N ARG A 191 2.83 16.08 -1.62
CA ARG A 191 1.96 15.68 -0.49
C ARG A 191 1.32 16.85 0.27
N VAL A 192 2.06 17.94 0.47
CA VAL A 192 1.66 19.03 1.36
C VAL A 192 0.67 19.98 0.65
N PRO A 193 -0.44 20.37 1.31
CA PRO A 193 -1.38 21.34 0.74
C PRO A 193 -0.70 22.70 0.48
N PRO A 194 -0.98 23.34 -0.67
CA PRO A 194 -0.43 24.65 -0.98
C PRO A 194 -1.18 25.75 -0.23
N LYS A 195 -0.59 26.96 -0.18
CA LYS A 195 -1.29 28.19 0.21
C LYS A 195 -1.81 28.94 -1.01
N ASP A 196 -2.82 29.78 -0.83
CA ASP A 196 -3.31 30.76 -1.82
C ASP A 196 -3.77 30.19 -3.18
N ILE A 197 -3.87 28.87 -3.31
CA ILE A 197 -4.48 28.16 -4.44
C ILE A 197 -5.29 26.97 -3.89
N VAL A 198 -6.50 26.81 -4.40
CA VAL A 198 -7.41 25.72 -3.99
C VAL A 198 -7.78 24.86 -5.20
N PRO A 199 -8.10 23.57 -5.02
CA PRO A 199 -8.61 22.73 -6.09
C PRO A 199 -9.91 23.28 -6.69
N ARG A 200 -10.17 23.05 -7.98
CA ARG A 200 -11.51 23.26 -8.55
C ARG A 200 -12.49 22.25 -7.94
N GLU A 201 -13.79 22.56 -8.01
CA GLU A 201 -14.86 21.71 -7.44
C GLU A 201 -14.82 20.27 -7.98
N ASN A 202 -14.42 20.09 -9.24
CA ASN A 202 -14.27 18.79 -9.89
C ASN A 202 -12.83 18.24 -9.83
N VAL A 203 -11.98 18.74 -8.94
CA VAL A 203 -10.65 18.17 -8.67
C VAL A 203 -10.69 17.30 -7.42
N ASN A 204 -10.35 16.03 -7.56
CA ASN A 204 -10.14 15.10 -6.45
C ASN A 204 -8.66 15.09 -6.05
N ILE A 205 -8.40 15.20 -4.74
CA ILE A 205 -7.05 15.08 -4.18
C ILE A 205 -6.89 13.68 -3.61
N MET A 206 -6.04 12.87 -4.26
CA MET A 206 -5.67 11.56 -3.78
C MET A 206 -4.45 11.67 -2.86
N LEU A 207 -4.67 11.69 -1.55
CA LEU A 207 -3.63 11.80 -0.52
C LEU A 207 -3.18 10.41 -0.06
N CYS A 208 -1.86 10.18 -0.05
CA CYS A 208 -1.28 8.87 0.25
C CYS A 208 -0.58 8.85 1.61
N SER A 209 -0.74 7.76 2.36
CA SER A 209 -0.12 7.54 3.68
C SER A 209 1.18 6.72 3.63
N ILE A 210 1.93 6.78 2.52
CA ILE A 210 3.07 5.90 2.25
C ILE A 210 4.20 6.05 3.29
N GLU A 211 4.41 7.26 3.82
CA GLU A 211 5.42 7.52 4.85
C GLU A 211 4.98 7.11 6.26
N SER A 212 3.69 6.89 6.51
CA SER A 212 3.20 6.71 7.88
C SER A 212 3.65 5.39 8.50
N THR A 213 3.77 5.36 9.82
CA THR A 213 3.97 4.09 10.53
C THR A 213 2.65 3.30 10.59
N ARG A 214 2.72 1.97 10.75
CA ARG A 214 1.53 1.10 10.83
C ARG A 214 1.23 0.53 12.21
N ASN A 215 2.12 0.71 13.18
CA ASN A 215 1.93 0.25 14.57
C ASN A 215 1.25 1.32 15.46
N GLU A 216 0.91 2.48 14.91
CA GLU A 216 0.23 3.58 15.60
C GLU A 216 -0.90 4.14 14.72
N PRO A 217 -1.98 4.71 15.31
CA PRO A 217 -2.99 5.43 14.54
C PRO A 217 -2.39 6.65 13.82
N MET A 218 -2.84 6.93 12.60
CA MET A 218 -2.37 8.04 11.74
C MET A 218 -2.41 9.38 12.46
N GLU A 219 -3.51 9.67 13.17
CA GLU A 219 -3.69 10.97 13.83
C GLU A 219 -2.58 11.26 14.85
N THR A 220 -2.20 10.25 15.64
CA THR A 220 -1.30 10.40 16.79
C THR A 220 0.12 9.98 16.49
N GLY A 221 0.31 9.04 15.57
CA GLY A 221 1.60 8.41 15.24
C GLY A 221 2.25 8.92 13.96
N ASP A 222 1.53 9.71 13.15
CA ASP A 222 2.12 10.44 12.03
C ASP A 222 1.61 11.89 12.02
N PRO A 223 2.24 12.78 12.83
CA PRO A 223 1.89 14.19 12.85
C PRO A 223 2.01 14.87 11.48
N ASP A 224 2.95 14.45 10.62
CA ASP A 224 3.12 15.04 9.30
C ASP A 224 1.93 14.72 8.40
N PHE A 225 1.52 13.45 8.32
CA PHE A 225 0.31 13.06 7.59
C PHE A 225 -0.94 13.70 8.19
N SER A 226 -1.07 13.69 9.52
CA SER A 226 -2.23 14.23 10.23
C SER A 226 -2.39 15.72 9.94
N ASN A 227 -1.30 16.49 9.95
CA ASN A 227 -1.30 17.90 9.61
C ASN A 227 -1.59 18.15 8.12
N ASP A 228 -1.01 17.35 7.22
CA ASP A 228 -1.25 17.47 5.78
C ASP A 228 -2.73 17.17 5.44
N LEU A 229 -3.32 16.12 6.03
CA LEU A 229 -4.75 15.82 5.86
C LEU A 229 -5.64 16.93 6.41
N LYS A 230 -5.37 17.43 7.62
CA LYS A 230 -6.09 18.57 8.21
C LYS A 230 -6.01 19.81 7.32
N GLY A 231 -4.85 20.08 6.72
CA GLY A 231 -4.67 21.19 5.80
C GLY A 231 -5.45 21.01 4.49
N TRP A 232 -5.44 19.82 3.90
CA TRP A 232 -6.28 19.51 2.73
C TRP A 232 -7.77 19.66 3.03
N GLY A 233 -8.22 19.14 4.17
CA GLY A 233 -9.61 19.22 4.61
C GLY A 233 -10.11 20.66 4.86
N GLN A 234 -9.22 21.65 4.97
CA GLN A 234 -9.60 23.07 5.05
C GLN A 234 -9.91 23.70 3.69
N ILE A 235 -9.43 23.11 2.58
CA ILE A 235 -9.53 23.71 1.25
C ILE A 235 -10.34 22.89 0.25
N THR A 236 -10.67 21.63 0.57
CA THR A 236 -11.54 20.76 -0.23
C THR A 236 -12.13 19.64 0.63
N ASP A 237 -13.29 19.13 0.22
CA ASP A 237 -13.93 17.90 0.71
C ASP A 237 -13.87 16.75 -0.30
N ASN A 238 -13.31 17.00 -1.49
CA ASN A 238 -13.08 16.00 -2.54
C ASN A 238 -11.73 15.32 -2.35
N ILE A 239 -11.56 14.61 -1.23
CA ILE A 239 -10.33 13.91 -0.85
C ILE A 239 -10.55 12.39 -0.96
N LEU A 240 -9.69 11.74 -1.73
CA LEU A 240 -9.52 10.29 -1.72
C LEU A 240 -8.28 9.93 -0.90
N ILE A 241 -8.39 9.03 0.06
CA ILE A 241 -7.23 8.51 0.78
C ILE A 241 -6.79 7.20 0.15
N TRP A 242 -5.53 7.15 -0.28
CA TRP A 242 -4.83 5.92 -0.59
C TRP A 242 -4.12 5.45 0.68
N ASP A 243 -4.73 4.49 1.37
CA ASP A 243 -4.17 3.86 2.56
C ASP A 243 -3.51 2.52 2.20
N TYR A 244 -2.40 2.21 2.85
CA TYR A 244 -1.63 0.99 2.65
C TYR A 244 -1.73 0.12 3.90
N ASN A 245 -2.43 -1.01 3.84
CA ASN A 245 -2.84 -1.73 5.03
C ASN A 245 -2.02 -2.97 5.35
N ILE A 246 -1.06 -3.34 4.51
CA ILE A 246 -0.22 -4.56 4.65
C ILE A 246 1.27 -4.27 4.47
N GLN A 247 2.10 -5.31 4.63
CA GLN A 247 3.53 -5.26 4.38
C GLN A 247 3.88 -5.86 3.00
N PHE A 248 3.89 -5.05 1.94
CA PHE A 248 4.05 -5.50 0.55
C PHE A 248 5.35 -6.23 0.26
N ALA A 249 6.44 -5.87 0.96
CA ALA A 249 7.71 -6.59 0.83
C ALA A 249 7.63 -8.04 1.35
N ASN A 250 6.69 -8.34 2.26
CA ASN A 250 6.54 -9.62 2.93
C ASN A 250 5.07 -9.90 3.28
N LEU A 251 4.29 -10.41 2.33
CA LEU A 251 2.83 -10.60 2.44
C LEU A 251 2.40 -11.55 3.57
N LEU A 252 3.31 -12.44 4.01
CA LEU A 252 3.08 -13.32 5.16
C LEU A 252 3.76 -12.84 6.44
N ALA A 253 4.44 -11.69 6.47
CA ALA A 253 5.02 -11.21 7.73
C ALA A 253 3.90 -10.82 8.71
N PRO A 254 3.97 -11.24 10.00
CA PRO A 254 3.07 -10.74 11.03
C PRO A 254 3.06 -9.20 11.07
N PHE A 255 1.88 -8.59 10.95
CA PHE A 255 1.74 -7.13 10.80
C PHE A 255 0.64 -6.58 11.72
N PRO A 256 0.94 -6.34 13.02
CA PRO A 256 -0.06 -6.00 14.04
C PRO A 256 -0.61 -4.58 13.94
N ASN A 257 -1.48 -4.33 12.97
CA ASN A 257 -2.14 -3.04 12.74
C ASN A 257 -3.68 -3.12 12.74
N LEU A 258 -4.32 -4.24 13.11
CA LEU A 258 -5.78 -4.35 13.13
C LEU A 258 -6.41 -3.31 14.06
N ARG A 259 -5.75 -3.04 15.20
CA ARG A 259 -6.18 -2.04 16.19
C ARG A 259 -6.01 -0.58 15.72
N THR A 260 -5.30 -0.33 14.61
CA THR A 260 -5.16 1.02 14.04
C THR A 260 -6.22 1.33 12.99
N LEU A 261 -6.90 0.32 12.42
CA LEU A 261 -7.84 0.52 11.33
C LEU A 261 -9.02 1.41 11.72
N GLN A 262 -9.67 1.15 12.86
CA GLN A 262 -10.80 1.97 13.31
C GLN A 262 -10.42 3.42 13.63
N PRO A 263 -9.40 3.71 14.46
CA PRO A 263 -9.03 5.10 14.73
C PRO A 263 -8.55 5.82 13.47
N ASN A 264 -7.89 5.14 12.53
CA ASN A 264 -7.54 5.73 11.24
C ASN A 264 -8.80 6.12 10.45
N ILE A 265 -9.74 5.20 10.25
CA ILE A 265 -10.96 5.49 9.47
C ILE A 265 -11.81 6.57 10.14
N SER A 266 -11.90 6.58 11.47
CA SER A 266 -12.57 7.64 12.22
C SER A 266 -11.91 9.00 11.99
N PHE A 267 -10.58 9.05 12.05
CA PHE A 267 -9.80 10.24 11.74
C PHE A 267 -10.03 10.72 10.31
N LEU A 268 -10.08 9.82 9.32
CA LEU A 268 -10.36 10.19 7.93
C LEU A 268 -11.76 10.83 7.79
N ARG A 269 -12.80 10.20 8.35
CA ARG A 269 -14.17 10.74 8.35
C ARG A 269 -14.22 12.15 8.95
N ASP A 270 -13.53 12.34 10.08
CA ASP A 270 -13.57 13.60 10.84
C ASP A 270 -12.77 14.74 10.16
N ASN A 271 -12.06 14.46 9.05
CA ASN A 271 -11.23 15.43 8.32
C ASN A 271 -11.62 15.54 6.83
N ASN A 272 -12.92 15.47 6.53
CA ASN A 272 -13.50 15.73 5.20
C ASN A 272 -13.04 14.77 4.08
N VAL A 273 -12.62 13.55 4.42
CA VAL A 273 -12.35 12.51 3.43
C VAL A 273 -13.66 11.96 2.89
N SER A 274 -13.83 12.01 1.57
CA SER A 274 -15.03 11.52 0.88
C SER A 274 -14.85 10.15 0.24
N ALA A 275 -13.61 9.71 0.03
CA ALA A 275 -13.31 8.42 -0.61
C ALA A 275 -12.12 7.72 0.05
N VAL A 276 -12.16 6.39 0.14
CA VAL A 276 -11.04 5.60 0.66
C VAL A 276 -10.75 4.42 -0.25
N PHE A 277 -9.48 4.31 -0.66
CA PHE A 277 -8.86 3.14 -1.26
C PHE A 277 -7.95 2.49 -0.20
N ALA A 278 -8.43 1.40 0.38
CA ALA A 278 -7.71 0.62 1.39
C ALA A 278 -6.92 -0.49 0.68
N GLN A 279 -5.66 -0.21 0.35
CA GLN A 279 -4.79 -1.11 -0.41
C GLN A 279 -4.34 -2.29 0.46
N GLY A 280 -4.71 -3.49 0.03
CA GLY A 280 -4.46 -4.74 0.72
C GLY A 280 -3.72 -5.78 -0.11
N ASN A 281 -3.91 -7.04 0.29
CA ASN A 281 -3.33 -8.18 -0.41
C ASN A 281 -4.25 -8.64 -1.55
N ILE A 282 -3.85 -8.41 -2.79
CA ILE A 282 -4.56 -8.94 -3.97
C ILE A 282 -4.13 -10.35 -4.37
N GLN A 283 -3.20 -10.94 -3.63
CA GLN A 283 -2.76 -12.32 -3.79
C GLN A 283 -3.62 -13.26 -2.93
N SER A 284 -3.62 -14.55 -3.27
CA SER A 284 -4.26 -15.56 -2.41
C SER A 284 -3.39 -15.83 -1.18
N GLY A 285 -4.03 -15.96 -0.01
CA GLY A 285 -3.37 -16.03 1.30
C GLY A 285 -2.99 -14.66 1.86
N GLY A 286 -1.97 -14.62 2.73
CA GLY A 286 -1.50 -13.37 3.36
C GLY A 286 -1.73 -13.33 4.86
N GLU A 287 -1.03 -12.44 5.54
CA GLU A 287 -1.23 -12.17 6.97
C GLU A 287 -2.59 -11.53 7.22
N SER A 288 -3.45 -12.23 7.98
CA SER A 288 -4.76 -11.73 8.44
C SER A 288 -5.62 -11.10 7.33
N ALA A 289 -5.46 -11.55 6.08
CA ALA A 289 -6.07 -10.92 4.91
C ALA A 289 -7.60 -10.94 5.01
N GLU A 290 -8.16 -12.05 5.49
CA GLU A 290 -9.59 -12.28 5.60
C GLU A 290 -10.26 -11.35 6.63
N ILE A 291 -9.66 -11.21 7.82
CA ILE A 291 -10.22 -10.37 8.88
C ILE A 291 -10.02 -8.90 8.54
N ARG A 292 -8.90 -8.54 7.88
CA ARG A 292 -8.65 -7.17 7.46
C ARG A 292 -9.63 -6.74 6.37
N ALA A 293 -9.86 -7.58 5.37
CA ALA A 293 -10.88 -7.34 4.35
C ALA A 293 -12.26 -7.14 4.99
N TYR A 294 -12.68 -8.08 5.86
CA TYR A 294 -13.96 -7.99 6.58
C TYR A 294 -14.10 -6.70 7.40
N LEU A 295 -13.11 -6.42 8.24
CA LEU A 295 -13.16 -5.30 9.19
C LEU A 295 -13.13 -3.95 8.45
N LEU A 296 -12.31 -3.81 7.40
CA LEU A 296 -12.31 -2.61 6.55
C LEU A 296 -13.66 -2.41 5.85
N SER A 297 -14.26 -3.46 5.30
CA SER A 297 -15.59 -3.37 4.66
C SER A 297 -16.68 -2.89 5.62
N LYS A 298 -16.54 -3.20 6.91
CA LYS A 298 -17.46 -2.78 7.97
C LYS A 298 -17.17 -1.34 8.42
N LEU A 299 -15.92 -1.01 8.69
CA LEU A 299 -15.51 0.30 9.19
C LEU A 299 -15.70 1.41 8.14
N LEU A 300 -15.45 1.14 6.86
CA LEU A 300 -15.71 2.09 5.79
C LEU A 300 -17.22 2.35 5.59
N TRP A 301 -18.09 1.47 6.09
CA TRP A 301 -19.53 1.75 6.12
C TRP A 301 -19.93 2.62 7.32
N ASN A 302 -19.35 2.32 8.49
CA ASN A 302 -19.61 3.00 9.74
C ASN A 302 -18.41 2.85 10.70
N PRO A 303 -17.58 3.88 10.93
CA PRO A 303 -16.44 3.79 11.83
C PRO A 303 -16.82 3.80 13.31
N ASP A 304 -18.06 4.12 13.69
CA ASP A 304 -18.53 4.11 15.09
C ASP A 304 -18.96 2.72 15.59
N LEU A 305 -18.82 1.68 14.76
CA LEU A 305 -19.13 0.31 15.17
C LEU A 305 -18.20 -0.18 16.29
N ASN A 306 -18.62 -1.21 17.03
CA ASN A 306 -17.73 -1.84 18.01
C ASN A 306 -16.78 -2.81 17.28
N ALA A 307 -15.56 -2.38 16.96
CA ALA A 307 -14.61 -3.17 16.20
C ALA A 307 -14.21 -4.47 16.91
N ASP A 308 -14.05 -4.44 18.23
CA ASP A 308 -13.75 -5.64 19.03
C ASP A 308 -14.87 -6.67 18.93
N GLN A 309 -16.13 -6.23 18.99
CA GLN A 309 -17.28 -7.11 18.81
C GLN A 309 -17.35 -7.70 17.40
N GLU A 310 -17.02 -6.92 16.37
CA GLU A 310 -16.96 -7.41 14.98
C GLU A 310 -15.84 -8.43 14.78
N MET A 311 -14.66 -8.19 15.35
CA MET A 311 -13.55 -9.15 15.34
C MET A 311 -13.91 -10.44 16.09
N ASP A 312 -14.51 -10.34 17.27
CA ASP A 312 -14.98 -11.51 18.04
C ASP A 312 -16.04 -12.31 17.26
N GLY A 313 -16.98 -11.62 16.63
CA GLY A 313 -17.98 -12.24 15.75
C GLY A 313 -17.32 -12.99 14.59
N PHE A 314 -16.36 -12.35 13.93
CA PHE A 314 -15.59 -12.94 12.84
C PHE A 314 -14.83 -14.18 13.31
N PHE A 315 -14.03 -14.10 14.39
CA PHE A 315 -13.22 -15.22 14.85
C PHE A 315 -14.09 -16.43 15.19
N ASN A 316 -15.21 -16.22 15.89
CA ASN A 316 -16.14 -17.29 16.23
C ASN A 316 -16.76 -17.94 14.98
N ALA A 317 -17.17 -17.15 13.98
CA ALA A 317 -17.75 -17.67 12.75
C ALA A 317 -16.71 -18.39 11.88
N TYR A 318 -15.51 -17.81 11.75
CA TYR A 318 -14.49 -18.24 10.81
C TYR A 318 -13.67 -19.44 11.34
N TYR A 319 -13.24 -19.36 12.60
CA TYR A 319 -12.37 -20.36 13.24
C TYR A 319 -13.13 -21.33 14.18
N GLY A 320 -14.38 -21.05 14.55
CA GLY A 320 -15.18 -21.92 15.41
C GLY A 320 -14.51 -22.17 16.77
N LYS A 321 -14.30 -23.46 17.12
CA LYS A 321 -13.69 -23.82 18.42
C LYS A 321 -12.23 -23.38 18.56
N ALA A 322 -11.57 -23.01 17.48
CA ALA A 322 -10.21 -22.45 17.52
C ALA A 322 -10.18 -20.95 17.85
N ALA A 323 -11.33 -20.25 17.77
CA ALA A 323 -11.41 -18.80 17.92
C ALA A 323 -10.71 -18.23 19.16
N PRO A 324 -10.84 -18.81 20.38
CA PRO A 324 -10.19 -18.25 21.55
C PRO A 324 -8.65 -18.24 21.45
N PHE A 325 -8.06 -19.25 20.80
CA PHE A 325 -6.61 -19.37 20.67
C PHE A 325 -6.05 -18.45 19.58
N VAL A 326 -6.77 -18.32 18.46
CA VAL A 326 -6.40 -17.38 17.40
C VAL A 326 -6.54 -15.94 17.89
N LYS A 327 -7.60 -15.64 18.63
CA LYS A 327 -7.78 -14.33 19.27
C LYS A 327 -6.63 -14.01 20.24
N GLU A 328 -6.27 -14.95 21.12
CA GLU A 328 -5.16 -14.76 22.05
C GLU A 328 -3.83 -14.52 21.33
N TYR A 329 -3.59 -15.18 20.18
CA TYR A 329 -2.43 -14.92 19.33
C TYR A 329 -2.43 -13.48 18.79
N ILE A 330 -3.54 -13.06 18.19
CA ILE A 330 -3.71 -11.71 17.65
C ILE A 330 -3.54 -10.65 18.75
N ASP A 331 -4.11 -10.88 19.93
CA ASP A 331 -3.98 -9.99 21.07
C ASP A 331 -2.52 -9.85 21.51
N LEU A 332 -1.81 -10.96 21.72
CA LEU A 332 -0.39 -10.92 22.09
C LEU A 332 0.47 -10.23 21.03
N LEU A 333 0.19 -10.45 19.74
CA LEU A 333 0.89 -9.79 18.65
C LEU A 333 0.74 -8.26 18.73
N HIS A 334 -0.50 -7.78 18.94
CA HIS A 334 -0.81 -6.35 19.02
C HIS A 334 -0.32 -5.71 20.32
N ASP A 335 -0.43 -6.40 21.46
CA ASP A 335 0.06 -5.92 22.76
C ASP A 335 1.58 -5.68 22.75
N ASN A 336 2.30 -6.32 21.81
CA ASN A 336 3.75 -6.23 21.68
C ASN A 336 4.21 -5.47 20.42
N ASN A 337 3.32 -4.72 19.74
CA ASN A 337 3.66 -4.00 18.50
C ASN A 337 4.66 -2.82 18.69
N GLN A 338 4.94 -2.45 19.94
CA GLN A 338 5.87 -1.37 20.33
C GLN A 338 5.54 0.01 19.72
N GLY A 339 4.26 0.32 19.48
CA GLY A 339 3.84 1.67 19.14
C GLY A 339 4.25 2.70 20.23
N PHE A 340 4.49 3.93 19.80
CA PHE A 340 4.90 5.09 20.62
C PHE A 340 6.28 4.97 21.29
N THR A 341 7.10 4.02 20.85
CA THR A 341 8.49 3.85 21.31
C THR A 341 9.52 4.51 20.38
N GLY A 342 9.07 5.16 19.30
CA GLY A 342 9.91 5.64 18.21
C GLY A 342 10.24 4.55 17.16
N ARG A 343 9.76 3.32 17.35
CA ARG A 343 9.88 2.24 16.36
C ARG A 343 8.82 2.41 15.27
N LYS A 344 9.28 2.50 14.01
CA LYS A 344 8.42 2.58 12.82
C LYS A 344 8.18 1.20 12.22
N MET A 345 6.91 0.81 12.09
CA MET A 345 6.50 -0.37 11.33
C MET A 345 6.17 0.02 9.88
N SER A 346 7.05 -0.35 8.96
CA SER A 346 6.99 0.04 7.53
C SER A 346 6.28 -1.02 6.68
N ILE A 347 5.53 -0.59 5.66
CA ILE A 347 4.95 -1.46 4.63
C ILE A 347 6.03 -2.17 3.77
N PHE A 348 7.27 -1.71 3.83
CA PHE A 348 8.45 -2.32 3.21
C PHE A 348 9.42 -2.93 4.24
N GLY A 349 8.96 -3.15 5.48
CA GLY A 349 9.78 -3.74 6.54
C GLY A 349 10.09 -5.22 6.32
N SER A 350 10.71 -5.85 7.32
CA SER A 350 10.98 -7.30 7.35
C SER A 350 10.77 -7.88 8.76
N PRO A 351 10.34 -9.15 8.92
CA PRO A 351 10.29 -9.83 10.22
C PRO A 351 11.57 -9.70 11.05
N LYS A 352 12.72 -9.61 10.38
CA LYS A 352 14.05 -9.47 11.01
C LYS A 352 14.18 -8.22 11.88
N GLN A 353 13.49 -7.14 11.51
CA GLN A 353 13.49 -5.87 12.24
C GLN A 353 12.68 -5.96 13.55
N GLU A 354 11.80 -6.95 13.66
CA GLU A 354 10.84 -7.10 14.75
C GLU A 354 11.17 -8.26 15.70
N LYS A 355 12.35 -8.87 15.54
CA LYS A 355 12.86 -9.95 16.41
C LYS A 355 13.03 -9.57 17.89
N ASP A 356 13.06 -8.27 18.19
CA ASP A 356 13.19 -7.74 19.56
C ASP A 356 11.88 -7.10 20.06
N SER A 357 10.77 -7.24 19.31
CA SER A 357 9.43 -6.75 19.66
C SER A 357 8.44 -7.93 19.71
N PHE A 358 7.38 -7.88 18.89
CA PHE A 358 6.32 -8.88 18.79
C PHE A 358 6.77 -10.21 18.16
N LEU A 359 7.99 -10.28 17.59
CA LEU A 359 8.58 -11.52 17.06
C LEU A 359 9.77 -12.02 17.87
N ASN A 360 9.86 -11.67 19.15
CA ASN A 360 10.89 -12.23 20.01
C ASN A 360 10.70 -13.74 20.26
N PRO A 361 11.78 -14.47 20.63
CA PRO A 361 11.73 -15.92 20.77
C PRO A 361 10.68 -16.44 21.77
N GLU A 362 10.43 -15.72 22.86
CA GLU A 362 9.44 -16.12 23.87
C GLU A 362 8.02 -16.04 23.30
N LEU A 363 7.72 -14.96 22.58
CA LEU A 363 6.43 -14.77 21.92
C LEU A 363 6.22 -15.77 20.79
N LEU A 364 7.21 -16.00 19.93
CA LEU A 364 7.13 -17.02 18.87
C LEU A 364 6.84 -18.42 19.42
N ALA A 365 7.44 -18.78 20.57
CA ALA A 365 7.13 -20.04 21.25
C ALA A 365 5.67 -20.08 21.76
N LYS A 366 5.19 -18.98 22.35
CA LYS A 366 3.78 -18.86 22.80
C LYS A 366 2.80 -18.98 21.63
N TYR A 367 3.07 -18.33 20.51
CA TYR A 367 2.23 -18.38 19.32
C TYR A 367 2.08 -19.82 18.80
N ASN A 368 3.18 -20.57 18.72
CA ASN A 368 3.13 -21.97 18.31
C ASN A 368 2.27 -22.83 19.25
N VAL A 369 2.36 -22.63 20.56
CA VAL A 369 1.51 -23.32 21.53
C VAL A 369 0.02 -22.98 21.34
N LEU A 370 -0.31 -21.74 21.00
CA LEU A 370 -1.68 -21.33 20.69
C LEU A 370 -2.20 -21.99 19.42
N PHE A 371 -1.40 -22.02 18.35
CA PHE A 371 -1.78 -22.69 17.12
C PHE A 371 -1.91 -24.21 17.27
N ASP A 372 -1.05 -24.86 18.06
CA ASP A 372 -1.19 -26.29 18.36
C ASP A 372 -2.53 -26.60 19.08
N LYS A 373 -2.95 -25.71 20.01
CA LYS A 373 -4.26 -25.82 20.66
C LYS A 373 -5.41 -25.56 19.68
N ALA A 374 -5.27 -24.54 18.84
CA ALA A 374 -6.25 -24.17 17.81
C ALA A 374 -6.49 -25.34 16.85
N GLU A 375 -5.45 -25.88 16.24
CA GLU A 375 -5.52 -27.01 15.31
C GLU A 375 -6.16 -28.23 15.97
N LYS A 376 -5.77 -28.54 17.22
CA LYS A 376 -6.35 -29.65 17.98
C LYS A 376 -7.85 -29.46 18.22
N ALA A 377 -8.31 -28.24 18.49
CA ALA A 377 -9.71 -27.93 18.77
C ALA A 377 -10.61 -28.16 17.54
N VAL A 378 -10.08 -27.95 16.33
CA VAL A 378 -10.81 -28.09 15.07
C VAL A 378 -10.35 -29.25 14.19
N ARG A 379 -9.52 -30.17 14.70
CA ARG A 379 -8.94 -31.31 13.94
C ARG A 379 -9.94 -32.21 13.20
N LYS A 380 -11.23 -32.17 13.57
CA LYS A 380 -12.33 -32.93 12.93
C LYS A 380 -13.18 -32.06 11.98
N HIS A 381 -12.80 -30.82 11.77
CA HIS A 381 -13.47 -29.81 10.96
C HIS A 381 -12.49 -29.31 9.89
N PRO A 382 -12.40 -29.99 8.73
CA PRO A 382 -11.30 -29.78 7.77
C PRO A 382 -11.19 -28.34 7.27
N GLU A 383 -12.32 -27.67 7.02
CA GLU A 383 -12.35 -26.27 6.59
C GLU A 383 -11.77 -25.32 7.66
N GLN A 384 -12.21 -25.46 8.92
CA GLN A 384 -11.67 -24.67 10.04
C GLN A 384 -10.21 -25.00 10.31
N LEU A 385 -9.79 -26.26 10.15
CA LEU A 385 -8.40 -26.66 10.30
C LEU A 385 -7.51 -26.01 9.23
N SER A 386 -7.95 -25.99 7.97
CA SER A 386 -7.24 -25.30 6.88
C SER A 386 -7.07 -23.80 7.18
N ARG A 387 -8.13 -23.13 7.66
CA ARG A 387 -8.06 -21.72 8.09
C ARG A 387 -7.04 -21.49 9.21
N VAL A 388 -7.06 -22.33 10.24
CA VAL A 388 -6.10 -22.22 11.36
C VAL A 388 -4.65 -22.42 10.89
N LYS A 389 -4.42 -23.37 9.97
CA LYS A 389 -3.10 -23.59 9.39
C LYS A 389 -2.63 -22.41 8.53
N SER A 390 -3.53 -21.80 7.76
CA SER A 390 -3.26 -20.58 7.01
C SER A 390 -2.86 -19.45 7.97
N ALA A 391 -3.61 -19.24 9.05
CA ALA A 391 -3.31 -18.24 10.08
C ALA A 391 -1.99 -18.47 10.84
N ARG A 392 -1.47 -19.71 10.84
CA ARG A 392 -0.15 -20.06 11.43
C ARG A 392 1.02 -19.69 10.51
N LEU A 393 0.80 -19.64 9.19
CA LEU A 393 1.88 -19.39 8.20
C LEU A 393 2.72 -18.14 8.50
N PRO A 394 2.15 -17.01 8.95
CA PRO A 394 2.95 -15.85 9.32
C PRO A 394 3.98 -16.09 10.41
N VAL A 395 3.66 -16.93 11.40
CA VAL A 395 4.59 -17.31 12.48
C VAL A 395 5.73 -18.16 11.91
N SER A 396 5.41 -19.16 11.08
CA SER A 396 6.41 -20.00 10.42
C SER A 396 7.34 -19.21 9.52
N PHE A 397 6.78 -18.28 8.73
CA PHE A 397 7.54 -17.38 7.87
C PHE A 397 8.51 -16.49 8.66
N ALA A 398 8.02 -15.85 9.73
CA ALA A 398 8.85 -15.04 10.62
C ALA A 398 10.00 -15.85 11.25
N MET A 399 9.72 -17.07 11.71
CA MET A 399 10.74 -17.96 12.28
C MET A 399 11.83 -18.29 11.26
N LEU A 400 11.46 -18.58 10.00
CA LEU A 400 12.40 -18.85 8.91
C LEU A 400 13.27 -17.62 8.61
N GLU A 401 12.66 -16.44 8.44
CA GLU A 401 13.39 -15.20 8.15
C GLU A 401 14.39 -14.81 9.27
N ILE A 402 13.96 -14.90 10.53
CA ILE A 402 14.81 -14.60 11.69
C ILE A 402 15.93 -15.64 11.83
N THR A 403 15.61 -16.93 11.65
CA THR A 403 16.60 -18.02 11.76
C THR A 403 17.65 -17.93 10.66
N LYS A 404 17.24 -17.63 9.42
CA LYS A 404 18.16 -17.41 8.29
C LYS A 404 19.10 -16.24 8.57
N GLU A 405 18.59 -15.13 9.09
CA GLU A 405 19.42 -13.96 9.42
C GLU A 405 20.42 -14.24 10.54
N GLN A 406 19.99 -14.88 11.63
CA GLN A 406 20.84 -15.10 12.80
C GLN A 406 21.87 -16.21 12.60
N ASN A 407 21.48 -17.28 11.90
CA ASN A 407 22.25 -18.53 11.87
C ASN A 407 22.70 -18.95 10.46
N GLY A 408 22.16 -18.34 9.41
CA GLY A 408 22.40 -18.76 8.02
C GLY A 408 23.89 -18.85 7.68
N ASN A 409 24.67 -17.85 8.09
CA ASN A 409 26.12 -17.79 7.87
C ASN A 409 26.92 -18.93 8.53
N ASN A 410 26.33 -19.63 9.51
CA ASN A 410 26.98 -20.72 10.24
C ASN A 410 26.57 -22.11 9.73
N TRP A 411 25.68 -22.20 8.74
CA TRP A 411 25.24 -23.48 8.20
C TRP A 411 26.29 -24.09 7.26
N GLU A 412 26.45 -25.41 7.33
CA GLU A 412 27.36 -26.14 6.46
C GLU A 412 26.97 -25.96 4.98
N THR A 413 27.93 -25.78 4.08
CA THR A 413 27.66 -25.68 2.63
C THR A 413 28.22 -26.89 1.87
N TYR A 414 27.59 -27.22 0.75
CA TYR A 414 28.06 -28.24 -0.19
C TYR A 414 27.85 -27.79 -1.64
N LEU A 415 28.51 -28.47 -2.59
CA LEU A 415 28.35 -28.21 -4.02
C LEU A 415 27.33 -29.20 -4.61
N ASP A 416 26.39 -28.66 -5.39
CA ASP A 416 25.45 -29.42 -6.21
C ASP A 416 25.59 -28.94 -7.65
N GLY A 417 26.43 -29.63 -8.44
CA GLY A 417 26.94 -29.13 -9.71
C GLY A 417 27.75 -27.84 -9.51
N ASP A 418 27.39 -26.79 -10.24
CA ASP A 418 28.03 -25.47 -10.15
C ASP A 418 27.39 -24.55 -9.09
N GLN A 419 26.38 -25.02 -8.36
CA GLN A 419 25.69 -24.25 -7.33
C GLN A 419 26.19 -24.58 -5.93
N GLN A 420 26.54 -23.56 -5.15
CA GLN A 420 26.78 -23.70 -3.71
C GLN A 420 25.45 -23.70 -2.95
N LYS A 421 25.15 -24.81 -2.28
CA LYS A 421 23.94 -24.99 -1.48
C LYS A 421 24.27 -25.06 0.00
N VAL A 422 23.26 -24.74 0.81
CA VAL A 422 23.36 -24.80 2.26
C VAL A 422 22.67 -26.05 2.79
N LYS A 423 23.36 -26.79 3.65
CA LYS A 423 22.81 -27.93 4.38
C LYS A 423 22.10 -27.40 5.63
N LEU A 424 20.78 -27.27 5.51
CA LEU A 424 19.93 -26.77 6.58
C LEU A 424 19.95 -27.72 7.78
N PRO A 425 19.99 -27.22 9.03
CA PRO A 425 19.69 -28.01 10.21
C PRO A 425 18.33 -28.72 10.07
N GLU A 426 18.20 -29.93 10.63
CA GLU A 426 17.00 -30.76 10.49
C GLU A 426 15.71 -30.00 10.84
N GLU A 427 15.76 -29.22 11.91
CA GLU A 427 14.61 -28.47 12.43
C GLU A 427 14.19 -27.33 11.50
N VAL A 428 15.18 -26.65 10.88
CA VAL A 428 14.95 -25.60 9.88
C VAL A 428 14.41 -26.20 8.59
N SER A 429 14.98 -27.33 8.15
CA SER A 429 14.51 -28.07 6.98
C SER A 429 13.05 -28.48 7.14
N LYS A 430 12.70 -29.08 8.28
CA LYS A 430 11.33 -29.48 8.59
C LYS A 430 10.38 -28.29 8.57
N LEU A 431 10.72 -27.19 9.25
CA LEU A 431 9.90 -25.98 9.26
C LEU A 431 9.69 -25.43 7.84
N LEU A 432 10.74 -25.40 7.01
CA LEU A 432 10.68 -24.89 5.64
C LEU A 432 9.78 -25.76 4.74
N TYR A 433 9.92 -27.08 4.80
CA TYR A 433 9.09 -28.00 4.03
C TYR A 433 7.64 -28.01 4.52
N ASP A 434 7.40 -27.97 5.83
CA ASP A 434 6.05 -27.85 6.40
C ASP A 434 5.40 -26.53 5.97
N PHE A 435 6.14 -25.41 6.05
CA PHE A 435 5.68 -24.09 5.58
C PHE A 435 5.32 -24.11 4.09
N TYR A 436 6.19 -24.64 3.23
CA TYR A 436 5.93 -24.76 1.80
C TYR A 436 4.69 -25.62 1.52
N TYR A 437 4.57 -26.77 2.19
CA TYR A 437 3.41 -27.65 2.04
C TYR A 437 2.12 -26.95 2.47
N GLN A 438 2.11 -26.26 3.61
CA GLN A 438 0.92 -25.51 4.06
C GLN A 438 0.60 -24.34 3.11
N CYS A 439 1.60 -23.66 2.53
CA CYS A 439 1.37 -22.65 1.50
C CYS A 439 0.63 -23.23 0.29
N MET A 440 0.99 -24.43 -0.16
CA MET A 440 0.30 -25.11 -1.26
C MET A 440 -1.10 -25.59 -0.87
N ASP A 441 -1.25 -26.15 0.34
CA ASP A 441 -2.55 -26.63 0.87
C ASP A 441 -3.57 -25.50 1.07
N THR A 442 -3.08 -24.28 1.33
CA THR A 442 -3.89 -23.07 1.56
C THR A 442 -3.83 -22.08 0.39
N GLU A 443 -3.33 -22.53 -0.77
CA GLU A 443 -3.34 -21.79 -2.04
C GLU A 443 -2.65 -20.41 -1.98
N VAL A 444 -1.60 -20.25 -1.17
CA VAL A 444 -0.78 -19.03 -1.15
C VAL A 444 -0.10 -18.85 -2.49
N SER A 445 -0.38 -17.74 -3.17
CA SER A 445 0.19 -17.49 -4.51
C SER A 445 1.57 -16.82 -4.45
N ARG A 446 1.80 -15.92 -3.49
CA ARG A 446 3.04 -15.13 -3.38
C ARG A 446 3.39 -14.76 -1.93
N LEU A 447 4.69 -14.51 -1.69
CA LEU A 447 5.24 -14.06 -0.42
C LEU A 447 5.64 -12.57 -0.41
N SER A 448 5.74 -11.93 -1.57
CA SER A 448 5.87 -10.48 -1.72
C SER A 448 4.95 -10.00 -2.85
N GLU A 449 4.55 -8.73 -2.87
CA GLU A 449 3.59 -8.21 -3.86
C GLU A 449 4.08 -8.44 -5.29
N TRP A 450 5.35 -8.20 -5.54
CA TRP A 450 5.88 -8.14 -6.91
C TRP A 450 6.56 -9.43 -7.34
N HIS A 451 7.18 -10.17 -6.41
CA HIS A 451 8.01 -11.34 -6.72
C HIS A 451 7.82 -12.48 -5.70
N THR A 452 8.46 -13.62 -5.91
CA THR A 452 8.56 -14.73 -4.95
C THR A 452 7.27 -15.50 -4.67
N THR A 453 7.06 -16.55 -5.44
CA THR A 453 6.14 -17.65 -5.10
C THR A 453 6.69 -18.49 -3.92
N PRO A 454 5.85 -19.30 -3.24
CA PRO A 454 6.35 -20.22 -2.21
C PRO A 454 7.42 -21.20 -2.72
N LYS A 455 7.35 -21.59 -4.00
CA LYS A 455 8.36 -22.45 -4.64
C LYS A 455 9.69 -21.72 -4.81
N GLU A 456 9.68 -20.51 -5.33
CA GLU A 456 10.89 -19.68 -5.46
C GLU A 456 11.50 -19.39 -4.08
N TYR A 457 10.68 -19.21 -3.05
CA TYR A 457 11.16 -19.07 -1.67
C TYR A 457 11.87 -20.33 -1.18
N LEU A 458 11.27 -21.51 -1.35
CA LEU A 458 11.88 -22.80 -0.99
C LEU A 458 13.24 -22.99 -1.67
N GLU A 459 13.30 -22.76 -2.98
CA GLU A 459 14.52 -22.90 -3.79
C GLU A 459 15.58 -21.88 -3.36
N GLY A 460 15.19 -20.61 -3.19
CA GLY A 460 16.08 -19.52 -2.77
C GLY A 460 16.55 -19.61 -1.32
N TYR A 461 15.83 -20.33 -0.45
CA TYR A 461 16.23 -20.53 0.94
C TYR A 461 17.44 -21.49 1.06
N GLN A 462 17.58 -22.42 0.10
CA GLN A 462 18.66 -23.43 0.08
C GLN A 462 19.92 -22.96 -0.66
N LEU A 463 19.84 -21.83 -1.37
CA LEU A 463 20.95 -21.23 -2.09
C LEU A 463 21.73 -20.27 -1.16
N SER A 464 23.05 -20.18 -1.38
CA SER A 464 24.03 -19.57 -0.51
C SER A 464 23.63 -18.18 0.03
N ILE A 465 24.00 -17.95 1.29
CA ILE A 465 23.70 -16.71 2.01
C ILE A 465 24.26 -15.52 1.21
N VAL A 466 23.40 -14.53 0.99
CA VAL A 466 23.80 -13.23 0.44
C VAL A 466 24.94 -12.72 1.31
N ASN A 467 26.16 -12.70 0.76
CA ASN A 467 27.23 -11.90 1.31
C ASN A 467 26.76 -10.44 1.19
N TYR A 468 26.42 -9.84 2.33
CA TYR A 468 26.15 -8.40 2.42
C TYR A 468 27.41 -7.59 2.11
#